data_AF-T1DHE2-F1
#
_entry.id   AF-T1DHE2-F1
#
_cell.length_a   1.000
_cell.length_b   1.000
_cell.length_c   1.000
_cell.angle_alpha   90.00
_cell.angle_beta   90.00
_cell.angle_gamma   90.00
#
_symmetry.space_group_name_H-M   'P 1'
#
loop_
_entity.id
_entity.type
_entity.pdbx_description
1 polymer ?
#
loop_
_entity_poly.entity_id
_entity_poly.type
_entity_poly.pdbx_seq_one_letter_code
_entity_poly.pdbx_strand_id
1 'polypeptide(L)'
;ISLDDRGHPLHINLTVVPGFTRKTIADWAKDHLAPGCSVLSDGLACFTGVTEAGCHHQASVAAGRKPRELPDFFWINTILGNLKTSLSRAYHAFDFGKYAPRYLAAFSYRFNRRFHLETLPIRLLAAALGTGPRPEAWLRRADQSR
;
A
#
# COMPACT_ATOMS: atom_id res chain seq x y z
N ILE A 1 -1.75 5.53 -3.96
CA ILE A 1 -2.21 5.01 -5.27
C ILE A 1 -1.69 5.96 -6.33
N SER A 2 -1.22 5.45 -7.47
CA SER A 2 -1.00 6.27 -8.67
C SER A 2 -2.14 6.07 -9.66
N LEU A 3 -2.45 7.12 -10.42
CA LEU A 3 -3.48 7.13 -11.44
C LEU A 3 -2.85 7.35 -12.82
N ASP A 4 -3.52 6.88 -13.88
CA ASP A 4 -3.19 7.24 -15.26
C ASP A 4 -3.77 8.61 -15.62
N ASP A 5 -3.48 9.07 -16.85
CA ASP A 5 -3.96 10.35 -17.37
C ASP A 5 -5.50 10.42 -17.50
N ARG A 6 -6.19 9.26 -17.42
CA ARG A 6 -7.66 9.16 -17.44
C ARG A 6 -8.24 9.04 -16.03
N GLY A 7 -7.41 9.10 -14.99
CA GLY A 7 -7.82 8.99 -13.60
C GLY A 7 -8.09 7.55 -13.13
N HIS A 8 -7.66 6.53 -13.85
CA HIS A 8 -7.79 5.13 -13.42
C HIS A 8 -6.60 4.67 -12.57
N PRO A 9 -6.80 3.74 -11.61
CA PRO A 9 -5.72 3.19 -10.81
C PRO A 9 -4.65 2.53 -11.67
N LEU A 10 -3.38 2.87 -11.46
CA LEU A 10 -2.26 2.14 -12.04
C LEU A 10 -1.65 1.22 -10.98
N HIS A 11 -1.03 1.82 -9.96
CA HIS A 11 -0.29 1.11 -8.94
C HIS A 11 -0.74 1.49 -7.53
N ILE A 12 -0.58 0.56 -6.60
CA ILE A 12 -0.69 0.79 -5.17
C ILE A 12 0.59 0.36 -4.46
N ASN A 13 0.86 1.04 -3.36
CA ASN A 13 1.85 0.67 -2.38
C ASN A 13 1.16 0.65 -1.02
N LEU A 14 1.19 -0.52 -0.36
CA LEU A 14 0.61 -0.73 0.96
C LEU A 14 1.71 -1.28 1.87
N THR A 15 2.07 -0.51 2.89
CA THR A 15 3.10 -0.87 3.86
C THR A 15 2.56 -0.72 5.28
N VAL A 16 3.01 -1.58 6.17
CA VAL A 16 2.84 -1.35 7.60
C VAL A 16 3.83 -0.26 8.02
N VAL A 17 3.34 0.77 8.69
CA VAL A 17 4.16 1.83 9.26
C VAL A 17 4.07 1.77 10.79
N PRO A 18 5.14 2.08 11.53
CA PRO A 18 5.13 2.05 13.00
C PRO A 18 4.16 3.06 13.63
N GLY A 19 3.73 4.06 12.87
CA GLY A 19 2.71 5.01 13.27
C GLY A 19 2.55 6.13 12.24
N PHE A 20 1.42 6.83 12.31
CA PHE A 20 1.13 7.99 11.47
C PHE A 20 1.76 9.25 12.05
N THR A 21 3.09 9.29 12.05
CA THR A 21 3.88 10.48 12.45
C THR A 21 4.47 11.15 11.22
N ARG A 22 4.71 12.46 11.30
CA ARG A 22 5.33 13.20 10.19
C ARG A 22 6.67 12.60 9.77
N LYS A 23 7.52 12.23 10.75
CA LYS A 23 8.82 11.58 10.49
C LYS A 23 8.63 10.26 9.74
N THR A 24 7.73 9.40 10.22
CA THR A 24 7.46 8.10 9.57
C THR A 24 6.99 8.28 8.13
N ILE A 25 6.13 9.26 7.86
CA ILE A 25 5.64 9.54 6.51
C ILE A 25 6.74 10.14 5.62
N ALA A 26 7.61 11.00 6.16
CA ALA A 26 8.74 11.54 5.41
C ALA A 26 9.72 10.44 4.98
N ASP A 27 10.07 9.54 5.91
CA ASP A 27 10.96 8.41 5.63
C ASP A 27 10.31 7.47 4.60
N TRP A 28 9.03 7.12 4.80
CA TRP A 28 8.27 6.32 3.85
C TRP A 28 8.21 6.97 2.46
N ALA A 29 8.00 8.28 2.38
CA ALA A 29 7.91 8.99 1.11
C ALA A 29 9.25 8.97 0.35
N LYS A 30 10.39 9.12 1.04
CA LYS A 30 11.73 9.05 0.42
C LYS A 30 12.00 7.69 -0.21
N ASP A 31 11.52 6.62 0.42
CA ASP A 31 11.73 5.26 -0.06
C ASP A 31 10.81 4.84 -1.22
N HIS A 32 9.67 5.54 -1.38
CA HIS A 32 8.57 5.05 -2.23
C HIS A 32 8.01 6.04 -3.24
N LEU A 33 8.30 7.33 -3.13
CA LEU A 33 7.82 8.36 -4.04
C LEU A 33 9.01 9.00 -4.75
N ALA A 34 8.82 9.31 -6.04
CA ALA A 34 9.80 10.11 -6.76
C ALA A 34 9.68 11.58 -6.31
N PRO A 35 10.81 12.30 -6.16
CA PRO A 35 10.78 13.75 -5.97
C PRO A 35 9.99 14.45 -7.08
N GLY A 36 9.26 15.51 -6.74
CA GLY A 36 8.38 16.24 -7.66
C GLY A 36 6.99 15.62 -7.87
N CYS A 37 6.69 14.45 -7.30
CA CYS A 37 5.35 13.89 -7.37
C CYS A 37 4.31 14.73 -6.59
N SER A 38 3.10 14.82 -7.14
CA SER A 38 1.94 15.40 -6.45
C SER A 38 1.24 14.37 -5.59
N VAL A 39 1.10 14.66 -4.30
CA VAL A 39 0.47 13.79 -3.29
C VAL A 39 -0.81 14.45 -2.78
N LEU A 40 -1.94 13.78 -2.99
CA LEU A 40 -3.23 14.16 -2.42
C LEU A 40 -3.54 13.29 -1.19
N SER A 41 -3.98 13.93 -0.10
CA SER A 41 -4.33 13.24 1.16
C SER A 41 -5.58 13.82 1.81
N ASP A 42 -6.17 13.09 2.76
CA ASP A 42 -7.37 13.46 3.52
C ASP A 42 -7.16 14.57 4.57
N GLY A 43 -5.94 15.10 4.65
CA GLY A 43 -5.58 16.22 5.53
C GLY A 43 -5.12 15.84 6.92
N LEU A 44 -4.83 14.56 7.19
CA LEU A 44 -4.11 14.19 8.41
C LEU A 44 -2.72 14.86 8.45
N ALA A 45 -2.42 15.56 9.55
CA ALA A 45 -1.25 16.44 9.66
C ALA A 45 0.09 15.76 9.35
N CYS A 46 0.23 14.46 9.64
CA CYS A 46 1.46 13.72 9.36
C CYS A 46 1.80 13.64 7.87
N PHE A 47 0.81 13.75 6.97
CA PHE A 47 1.04 13.67 5.53
C PHE A 47 1.81 14.87 4.97
N THR A 48 1.90 15.98 5.71
CA THR A 48 2.79 17.09 5.36
C THR A 48 4.26 16.66 5.25
N GLY A 49 4.65 15.54 5.91
CA GLY A 49 6.00 14.98 5.84
C GLY A 49 6.46 14.58 4.43
N VAL A 50 5.54 14.34 3.48
CA VAL A 50 5.93 14.02 2.08
C VAL A 50 6.69 15.15 1.40
N THR A 51 6.52 16.39 1.87
CA THR A 51 7.28 17.56 1.37
C THR A 51 8.78 17.44 1.63
N GLU A 52 9.19 16.72 2.68
CA GLU A 52 10.61 16.44 2.98
C GLU A 52 11.25 15.43 2.01
N ALA A 53 10.43 14.71 1.24
CA ALA A 53 10.86 13.88 0.11
C ALA A 53 10.86 14.66 -1.22
N GLY A 54 10.64 15.98 -1.19
CA GLY A 54 10.53 16.81 -2.39
C GLY A 54 9.22 16.65 -3.16
N CYS A 55 8.17 16.09 -2.55
CA CYS A 55 6.84 15.98 -3.16
C CYS A 55 6.02 17.26 -2.96
N HIS A 56 5.10 17.53 -3.89
CA HIS A 56 4.06 18.55 -3.72
C HIS A 56 2.89 17.97 -2.94
N HIS A 57 2.48 18.59 -1.84
CA HIS A 57 1.38 18.09 -1.00
C HIS A 57 0.11 18.92 -1.17
N GLN A 58 -1.00 18.25 -1.45
CA GLN A 58 -2.33 18.81 -1.44
C GLN A 58 -3.20 18.07 -0.43
N ALA A 59 -3.89 18.82 0.43
CA ALA A 59 -4.84 18.26 1.39
C ALA A 59 -6.27 18.53 0.92
N SER A 60 -7.10 17.48 0.87
CA SER A 60 -8.54 17.56 0.65
C SER A 60 -9.25 17.02 1.88
N VAL A 61 -9.63 17.92 2.79
CA VAL A 61 -10.28 17.57 4.06
C VAL A 61 -11.76 17.31 3.81
N ALA A 62 -12.29 16.19 4.31
CA ALA A 62 -13.69 15.84 4.12
C ALA A 62 -14.65 16.94 4.61
N ALA A 63 -14.35 17.59 5.75
CA ALA A 63 -15.14 18.70 6.30
C ALA A 63 -16.66 18.42 6.38
N GLY A 64 -17.03 17.18 6.75
CA GLY A 64 -18.43 16.73 6.84
C GLY A 64 -19.04 16.24 5.51
N ARG A 65 -18.31 16.32 4.40
CA ARG A 65 -18.72 15.78 3.10
C ARG A 65 -18.80 14.25 3.14
N LYS A 66 -19.83 13.71 2.49
CA LYS A 66 -19.98 12.26 2.33
C LYS A 66 -18.89 11.72 1.38
N PRO A 67 -18.51 10.43 1.47
CA PRO A 67 -17.52 9.85 0.56
C PRO A 67 -17.84 10.03 -0.94
N ARG A 68 -19.12 10.10 -1.31
CA ARG A 68 -19.57 10.37 -2.68
C ARG A 68 -19.29 11.79 -3.17
N GLU A 69 -19.10 12.72 -2.24
CA GLU A 69 -18.82 14.14 -2.48
C GLU A 69 -17.30 14.42 -2.49
N LEU A 70 -16.48 13.37 -2.37
CA LEU A 70 -15.03 13.40 -2.45
C LEU A 70 -14.54 12.48 -3.59
N PRO A 71 -14.76 12.88 -4.86
CA PRO A 71 -14.41 12.04 -6.02
C PRO A 71 -12.93 11.68 -6.04
N ASP A 72 -12.07 12.57 -5.52
CA ASP A 72 -10.63 12.36 -5.39
C ASP A 72 -10.26 11.08 -4.63
N PHE A 73 -11.10 10.65 -3.68
CA PHE A 73 -10.86 9.46 -2.87
C PHE A 73 -11.67 8.24 -3.33
N PHE A 74 -12.40 8.33 -4.45
CA PHE A 74 -13.22 7.23 -4.96
C PHE A 74 -12.42 5.94 -5.11
N TRP A 75 -11.30 6.00 -5.84
CA TRP A 75 -10.50 4.80 -6.11
C TRP A 75 -9.83 4.24 -4.89
N ILE A 76 -9.25 5.08 -4.02
CA ILE A 76 -8.59 4.58 -2.81
C ILE A 76 -9.62 3.91 -1.88
N ASN A 77 -10.82 4.48 -1.75
CA ASN A 77 -11.90 3.88 -0.96
C ASN A 77 -12.37 2.55 -1.54
N THR A 78 -12.55 2.47 -2.86
CA THR A 78 -12.91 1.20 -3.54
C THR A 78 -11.83 0.14 -3.32
N ILE A 79 -10.55 0.50 -3.46
CA ILE A 79 -9.44 -0.45 -3.27
C ILE A 79 -9.33 -0.89 -1.82
N LEU A 80 -9.48 0.02 -0.85
CA LEU A 80 -9.49 -0.32 0.57
C LEU A 80 -10.69 -1.22 0.91
N GLY A 81 -11.85 -1.03 0.28
CA GLY A 81 -12.99 -1.94 0.36
C GLY A 81 -12.64 -3.34 -0.14
N ASN A 82 -12.07 -3.45 -1.35
CA ASN A 82 -11.64 -4.71 -1.93
C ASN A 82 -10.58 -5.42 -1.08
N LEU A 83 -9.62 -4.66 -0.52
CA LEU A 83 -8.63 -5.18 0.41
C LEU A 83 -9.29 -5.78 1.64
N LYS A 84 -10.18 -5.04 2.31
CA LYS A 84 -10.93 -5.53 3.49
C LYS A 84 -11.70 -6.81 3.16
N THR A 85 -12.42 -6.84 2.04
CA THR A 85 -13.17 -8.04 1.60
C THR A 85 -12.24 -9.21 1.30
N SER A 86 -11.13 -8.99 0.59
CA SER A 86 -10.17 -10.04 0.30
C SER A 86 -9.56 -10.62 1.58
N LEU A 87 -9.23 -9.77 2.54
CA LEU A 87 -8.68 -10.17 3.82
C LEU A 87 -9.67 -10.98 4.66
N SER A 88 -10.91 -10.47 4.79
CA SER A 88 -11.97 -11.13 5.57
C SER A 88 -12.39 -12.48 4.97
N ARG A 89 -12.34 -12.63 3.64
CA ARG A 89 -12.69 -13.90 2.98
C ARG A 89 -11.56 -14.93 2.99
N ALA A 90 -10.31 -14.50 2.83
CA ALA A 90 -9.19 -15.42 2.69
C ALA A 90 -8.62 -15.91 4.04
N TYR A 91 -8.82 -15.15 5.12
CA TYR A 91 -8.22 -15.45 6.42
C TYR A 91 -9.30 -15.55 7.50
N HIS A 92 -9.81 -16.77 7.72
CA HIS A 92 -10.88 -17.06 8.69
C HIS A 92 -10.48 -16.85 10.16
N ALA A 93 -9.18 -16.83 10.47
CA ALA A 93 -8.62 -16.39 11.75
C ALA A 93 -7.63 -15.26 11.48
N PHE A 94 -8.10 -14.03 11.69
CA PHE A 94 -7.42 -12.82 11.23
C PHE A 94 -6.36 -12.36 12.24
N ASP A 95 -5.18 -13.01 12.24
CA ASP A 95 -4.01 -12.46 12.95
C ASP A 95 -3.31 -11.41 12.08
N PHE A 96 -4.02 -10.30 11.86
CA PHE A 96 -3.58 -9.25 10.95
C PHE A 96 -2.31 -8.58 11.43
N GLY A 97 -2.16 -8.34 12.74
CA GLY A 97 -0.93 -7.76 13.27
C GLY A 97 0.30 -8.60 12.88
N LYS A 98 0.19 -9.91 13.05
CA LYS A 98 1.25 -10.87 12.78
C LYS A 98 1.66 -10.98 11.31
N TYR A 99 0.69 -10.95 10.39
CA TYR A 99 0.94 -11.20 8.96
C TYR A 99 0.66 -9.99 8.05
N ALA A 100 0.33 -8.82 8.58
CA ALA A 100 -0.01 -7.62 7.81
C ALA A 100 1.02 -7.31 6.72
N PRO A 101 2.35 -7.33 6.97
CA PRO A 101 3.32 -7.06 5.92
C PRO A 101 3.18 -8.00 4.73
N ARG A 102 2.96 -9.30 4.98
CA ARG A 102 2.79 -10.32 3.93
C ARG A 102 1.48 -10.11 3.17
N TYR A 103 0.40 -9.84 3.88
CA TYR A 103 -0.93 -9.68 3.29
C TYR A 103 -1.01 -8.42 2.41
N LEU A 104 -0.51 -7.28 2.90
CA LEU A 104 -0.47 -6.03 2.16
C LEU A 104 0.46 -6.11 0.95
N ALA A 105 1.62 -6.76 1.09
CA ALA A 105 2.54 -6.98 -0.03
C ALA A 105 1.92 -7.89 -1.09
N ALA A 106 1.29 -9.01 -0.70
CA ALA A 106 0.64 -9.92 -1.64
C ALA A 106 -0.53 -9.25 -2.37
N PHE A 107 -1.32 -8.42 -1.68
CA PHE A 107 -2.39 -7.64 -2.31
C PHE A 107 -1.82 -6.63 -3.30
N SER A 108 -0.82 -5.83 -2.91
CA SER A 108 -0.16 -4.86 -3.79
C SER A 108 0.47 -5.54 -5.01
N TYR A 109 1.11 -6.69 -4.82
CA TYR A 109 1.75 -7.48 -5.88
C TYR A 109 0.75 -7.90 -6.96
N ARG A 110 -0.43 -8.40 -6.55
CA ARG A 110 -1.51 -8.81 -7.46
C ARG A 110 -2.19 -7.61 -8.10
N PHE A 111 -2.50 -6.57 -7.32
CA PHE A 111 -3.17 -5.36 -7.83
C PHE A 111 -2.36 -4.68 -8.95
N ASN A 112 -1.05 -4.55 -8.74
CA ASN A 112 -0.12 -3.93 -9.69
C ASN A 112 0.09 -4.77 -10.96
N ARG A 113 -0.47 -5.98 -11.02
CA ARG A 113 -0.39 -6.90 -12.15
C ARG A 113 -1.76 -7.43 -12.58
N ARG A 114 -2.85 -6.79 -12.13
CA ARG A 114 -4.22 -7.28 -12.33
C ARG A 114 -4.64 -7.42 -13.80
N PHE A 115 -3.96 -6.72 -14.70
CA PHE A 115 -4.17 -6.82 -16.14
C PHE A 115 -3.32 -7.91 -16.82
N HIS A 116 -2.34 -8.47 -16.09
CA HIS A 116 -1.38 -9.46 -16.57
C HIS A 116 -1.17 -10.57 -15.53
N LEU A 117 -2.26 -11.10 -14.97
CA LEU A 117 -2.21 -12.10 -13.90
C LEU A 117 -1.61 -13.43 -14.36
N GLU A 118 -1.69 -13.73 -15.64
CA GLU A 118 -1.05 -14.87 -16.30
C GLU A 118 0.47 -14.87 -16.14
N THR A 119 1.08 -13.70 -15.89
CA THR A 119 2.53 -13.58 -15.69
C THR A 119 2.98 -13.99 -14.28
N LEU A 120 2.06 -14.12 -13.32
CA LEU A 120 2.40 -14.34 -11.91
C LEU A 120 3.22 -15.62 -11.66
N PRO A 121 2.89 -16.79 -12.25
CA PRO A 121 3.64 -18.03 -11.99
C PRO A 121 5.11 -17.90 -12.40
N ILE A 122 5.37 -17.39 -13.60
CA ILE A 122 6.74 -17.24 -14.13
C ILE A 122 7.53 -16.22 -13.33
N ARG A 123 6.89 -15.12 -12.91
CA ARG A 123 7.55 -14.12 -12.06
C ARG A 123 7.85 -14.66 -10.66
N LEU A 124 6.95 -15.47 -10.11
CA LEU A 124 7.18 -16.12 -8.81
C LEU A 124 8.34 -17.12 -8.90
N LEU A 125 8.41 -17.90 -9.99
CA LEU A 125 9.54 -18.78 -10.27
C LEU A 125 10.85 -17.99 -10.38
N ALA A 126 10.87 -16.91 -11.16
CA ALA A 126 12.06 -16.06 -11.29
C ALA A 126 12.49 -15.47 -9.94
N ALA A 127 11.53 -15.01 -9.12
CA ALA A 127 11.81 -14.53 -7.78
C ALA A 127 12.36 -15.62 -6.85
N ALA A 128 11.81 -16.84 -6.95
CA ALA A 128 12.28 -17.99 -6.18
C ALA A 128 13.72 -18.37 -6.55
N LEU A 129 14.04 -18.39 -7.86
CA LEU A 129 15.39 -18.66 -8.37
C LEU A 129 16.41 -17.58 -7.97
N GLY A 130 15.98 -16.30 -7.94
CA GLY A 130 16.84 -15.19 -7.52
C GLY A 130 16.97 -15.01 -6.01
N THR A 131 16.13 -15.68 -5.21
CA THR A 131 16.17 -15.58 -3.75
C THR A 131 17.12 -16.63 -3.20
N GLY A 132 18.25 -16.18 -2.64
CA GLY A 132 19.17 -17.08 -1.94
C GLY A 132 18.50 -17.83 -0.78
N PRO A 133 19.05 -18.98 -0.35
CA PRO A 133 18.47 -19.81 0.70
C PRO A 133 18.21 -18.98 1.96
N ARG A 134 17.00 -19.12 2.53
CA ARG A 134 16.58 -18.42 3.75
C ARG A 134 16.48 -19.41 4.91
N PRO A 135 17.10 -19.12 6.06
CA PRO A 135 16.93 -19.94 7.25
C PRO A 135 15.45 -20.04 7.66
N GLU A 136 15.09 -21.14 8.30
CA GLU A 136 13.74 -21.34 8.83
C GLU A 136 13.30 -20.19 9.75
N ALA A 137 14.20 -19.71 10.62
CA ALA A 137 13.93 -18.56 11.49
C ALA A 137 13.52 -17.32 10.68
N TRP A 138 14.16 -17.07 9.52
CA TRP A 138 13.82 -15.96 8.63
C TRP A 138 12.42 -16.12 8.04
N LEU A 139 12.08 -17.35 7.60
CA LEU A 139 10.78 -17.71 7.02
C LEU A 139 9.66 -17.63 8.07
N ARG A 140 9.98 -17.94 9.33
CA ARG A 140 9.07 -17.89 10.48
C ARG A 140 9.07 -16.56 11.23
N ARG A 141 9.72 -15.50 10.73
CA ARG A 141 9.74 -14.20 11.43
C ARG A 141 8.35 -13.65 11.75
N ALA A 142 7.39 -13.84 10.84
CA ALA A 142 6.00 -13.49 11.14
C ALA A 142 5.43 -14.40 12.24
N ASP A 143 5.81 -15.68 12.29
CA ASP A 143 5.34 -16.64 13.30
C ASP A 143 5.83 -16.33 14.72
N GLN A 144 7.00 -15.69 14.82
CA GLN A 144 7.72 -15.36 16.05
C GLN A 144 7.38 -13.97 16.61
N SER A 145 6.70 -13.12 15.82
CA SER A 145 6.23 -11.82 16.26
C SER A 145 4.96 -12.03 17.10
N ARG A 146 5.04 -11.86 18.42
CA ARG A 146 3.90 -11.89 19.34
C ARG A 146 3.20 -10.55 19.39
#